data_AF-S4PTP0-F1
#
_entry.id   AF-S4PTP0-F1
#
_cell.length_a   1.000
_cell.length_b   1.000
_cell.length_c   1.000
_cell.angle_alpha   90.00
_cell.angle_beta   90.00
_cell.angle_gamma   90.00
#
_symmetry.space_group_name_H-M   'P 1'
#
loop_
_entity.id
_entity.type
_entity.pdbx_description
1 polymer ?
#
loop_
_entity_poly.entity_id
_entity_poly.type
_entity_poly.pdbx_seq_one_letter_code
_entity_poly.pdbx_strand_id
1 'polypeptide(L)'
;MTEETRKALEKWKHERIAEMGEAEFNRFYEAQLAAGTKFHSTLKNYFTQPQTQLRIEKEIEGVWVSVAEVLKRISSPKAIESNVVHPVLKYRGIFDAIADYEEKPTLIEWKKSDKPRKAISATYDNPVQLAAYFGAVCNDL
;
A
#
# COMPACT_ATOMS: atom_id res chain seq x y z
N MET A 1 -0.84 15.60 -7.93
CA MET A 1 0.49 16.03 -7.46
C MET A 1 0.67 17.52 -7.72
N THR A 2 1.01 18.31 -6.70
CA THR A 2 1.30 19.74 -6.89
C THR A 2 2.74 19.94 -7.37
N GLU A 3 3.03 21.13 -7.89
CA GLU A 3 4.37 21.48 -8.36
C GLU A 3 5.40 21.49 -7.23
N GLU A 4 4.99 21.88 -6.02
CA GLU A 4 5.82 21.85 -4.81
C GLU A 4 6.20 20.42 -4.43
N THR A 5 5.22 19.49 -4.44
CA THR A 5 5.48 18.07 -4.16
C THR A 5 6.44 17.48 -5.19
N ARG A 6 6.26 17.81 -6.48
CA ARG A 6 7.14 17.35 -7.56
C ARG A 6 8.57 17.84 -7.35
N LYS A 7 8.77 19.14 -7.07
CA LYS A 7 10.09 19.71 -6.79
C LYS A 7 10.75 19.09 -5.56
N ALA A 8 9.97 18.81 -4.51
CA ALA A 8 10.50 18.18 -3.30
C ALA A 8 10.98 16.75 -3.56
N LEU A 9 10.24 15.96 -4.37
CA LEU A 9 10.65 14.62 -4.76
C LEU A 9 11.91 14.61 -5.63
N GLU A 10 12.00 15.52 -6.62
CA GLU A 10 13.20 15.65 -7.46
C GLU A 10 14.42 16.07 -6.64
N LYS A 11 14.25 17.03 -5.73
CA LYS A 11 15.32 17.43 -4.81
C LYS A 11 15.80 16.26 -3.96
N TRP A 12 14.89 15.52 -3.34
CA TRP A 12 15.22 14.34 -2.55
C TRP A 12 15.96 13.28 -3.36
N LYS A 13 15.52 13.02 -4.60
CA LYS A 13 16.16 12.09 -5.53
C LYS A 13 17.60 12.52 -5.83
N HIS A 14 17.83 13.78 -6.18
CA HIS A 14 19.16 14.31 -6.45
C HIS A 14 20.07 14.22 -5.21
N GLU A 15 19.58 14.57 -4.03
CA GLU A 15 20.34 14.47 -2.79
C GLU A 15 20.75 13.02 -2.48
N ARG A 16 19.84 12.06 -2.66
CA ARG A 16 20.14 10.63 -2.48
C ARG A 16 21.17 10.12 -3.49
N ILE A 17 21.05 10.49 -4.77
CA ILE A 17 22.03 10.11 -5.81
C ILE A 17 23.40 10.70 -5.50
N ALA A 18 23.48 11.95 -5.04
CA ALA A 18 24.74 12.58 -4.68
C ALA A 18 25.43 11.89 -3.47
N GLU A 19 24.64 11.33 -2.55
CA GLU A 19 25.14 10.65 -1.34
C GLU A 19 25.68 9.24 -1.61
N MET A 20 24.99 8.43 -2.42
CA MET A 20 25.33 7.01 -2.63
C MET A 20 25.82 6.66 -4.03
N GLY A 21 25.69 7.58 -4.99
CA GLY A 21 25.92 7.33 -6.41
C GLY A 21 24.71 6.74 -7.13
N GLU A 22 24.61 6.97 -8.43
CA GLU A 22 23.45 6.58 -9.25
C GLU A 22 23.22 5.06 -9.30
N ALA A 23 24.28 4.28 -9.47
CA ALA A 23 24.18 2.82 -9.51
C ALA A 23 23.62 2.24 -8.20
N GLU A 24 24.08 2.75 -7.06
CA GLU A 24 23.58 2.31 -5.75
C GLU A 24 22.17 2.80 -5.49
N PHE A 25 21.84 4.03 -5.90
CA PHE A 25 20.48 4.57 -5.82
C PHE A 25 19.48 3.70 -6.60
N ASN A 26 19.84 3.27 -7.81
CA ASN A 26 18.98 2.40 -8.61
C ASN A 26 18.74 1.05 -7.91
N ARG A 27 19.80 0.42 -7.38
CA ARG A 27 19.66 -0.81 -6.58
C ARG A 27 18.78 -0.63 -5.35
N PHE A 28 18.99 0.46 -4.62
CA PHE A 28 18.18 0.81 -3.46
C PHE A 28 16.70 1.00 -3.84
N TYR A 29 16.43 1.75 -4.90
CA TYR A 29 15.07 2.03 -5.37
C TYR A 29 14.34 0.76 -5.84
N GLU A 30 15.01 -0.09 -6.61
CA GLU A 30 14.48 -1.40 -7.02
C GLU A 30 14.18 -2.29 -5.82
N ALA A 31 15.08 -2.34 -4.83
CA ALA A 31 14.86 -3.10 -3.60
C ALA A 31 13.63 -2.58 -2.80
N GLN A 32 13.42 -1.26 -2.75
CA GLN A 32 12.23 -0.68 -2.11
C GLN A 32 10.94 -1.09 -2.81
N LEU A 33 10.90 -1.04 -4.15
CA LEU A 33 9.74 -1.46 -4.93
C LEU A 33 9.47 -2.97 -4.79
N ALA A 34 10.52 -3.79 -4.81
CA ALA A 34 10.43 -5.22 -4.62
C ALA A 34 9.88 -5.55 -3.22
N ALA A 35 10.39 -4.91 -2.17
CA ALA A 35 9.89 -5.10 -0.80
C ALA A 35 8.41 -4.70 -0.66
N GLY A 36 8.00 -3.59 -1.27
CA GLY A 36 6.59 -3.18 -1.31
C GLY A 36 5.71 -4.21 -2.00
N THR A 37 6.08 -4.63 -3.22
CA THR A 37 5.35 -5.66 -3.98
C THR A 37 5.24 -6.97 -3.19
N LYS A 38 6.31 -7.36 -2.51
CA LYS A 38 6.36 -8.56 -1.69
C LYS A 38 5.43 -8.48 -0.49
N PHE A 39 5.42 -7.35 0.19
CA PHE A 39 4.53 -7.10 1.31
C PHE A 39 3.05 -7.22 0.91
N HIS A 40 2.63 -6.60 -0.20
CA HIS A 40 1.27 -6.74 -0.73
C HIS A 40 0.95 -8.18 -1.14
N SER A 41 1.88 -8.87 -1.81
CA SER A 41 1.71 -10.29 -2.17
C SER A 41 1.53 -11.19 -0.94
N THR A 42 2.28 -10.94 0.14
CA THR A 42 2.15 -11.67 1.40
C THR A 42 0.82 -11.38 2.09
N LEU A 43 0.35 -10.13 2.09
CA LEU A 43 -0.99 -9.77 2.58
C LEU A 43 -2.09 -10.46 1.78
N LYS A 44 -1.98 -10.49 0.45
CA LYS A 44 -2.91 -11.23 -0.41
C LYS A 44 -2.96 -12.71 -0.02
N ASN A 45 -1.80 -13.35 0.12
CA ASN A 45 -1.72 -14.76 0.51
C ASN A 45 -2.30 -14.99 1.92
N TYR A 46 -2.08 -14.06 2.85
CA TYR A 46 -2.65 -14.14 4.20
C TYR A 46 -4.18 -14.21 4.19
N PHE A 47 -4.84 -13.47 3.30
CA PHE A 47 -6.29 -13.47 3.18
C PHE A 47 -6.87 -14.55 2.26
N THR A 48 -6.08 -15.10 1.34
CA THR A 48 -6.58 -16.00 0.28
C THR A 48 -6.11 -17.44 0.40
N GLN A 49 -5.10 -17.73 1.22
CA GLN A 49 -4.52 -19.06 1.38
C GLN A 49 -4.59 -19.53 2.85
N PRO A 50 -4.54 -20.85 3.10
CA PRO A 50 -4.39 -21.36 4.46
C PRO A 50 -3.14 -20.80 5.13
N GLN A 51 -3.27 -20.28 6.36
CA GLN A 51 -2.16 -19.65 7.07
C GLN A 51 -0.96 -20.57 7.30
N THR A 52 -1.16 -21.89 7.31
CA THR A 52 -0.09 -22.90 7.39
C THR A 52 0.89 -22.83 6.20
N GLN A 53 0.44 -22.29 5.07
CA GLN A 53 1.24 -22.09 3.86
C GLN A 53 1.89 -20.71 3.79
N LEU A 54 1.51 -19.79 4.68
CA LEU A 54 2.07 -18.44 4.68
C LEU A 54 3.57 -18.49 4.99
N ARG A 55 4.35 -17.75 4.21
CA ARG A 55 5.79 -17.56 4.40
C ARG A 55 6.07 -16.07 4.44
N ILE A 56 6.70 -15.63 5.52
CA ILE A 56 7.15 -14.25 5.69
C ILE A 56 8.63 -14.23 5.41
N GLU A 57 9.04 -13.47 4.41
CA GLU A 57 10.44 -13.36 4.05
C GLU A 57 11.14 -12.29 4.88
N LYS A 58 12.45 -12.49 5.08
CA LYS A 58 13.24 -11.69 6.00
C LYS A 58 13.23 -10.20 5.63
N GLU A 59 13.16 -9.87 4.34
CA GLU A 59 13.17 -8.49 3.86
C GLU A 59 11.91 -7.70 4.25
N ILE A 60 10.78 -8.40 4.50
CA ILE A 60 9.50 -7.77 4.88
C ILE A 60 9.09 -8.03 6.33
N GLU A 61 9.85 -8.85 7.07
CA GLU A 61 9.50 -9.28 8.43
C GLU A 61 9.20 -8.11 9.36
N GLY A 62 10.02 -7.04 9.32
CA GLY A 62 9.79 -5.85 10.15
C GLY A 62 8.47 -5.14 9.85
N VAL A 63 8.09 -5.03 8.57
CA VAL A 63 6.81 -4.43 8.17
C VAL A 63 5.66 -5.38 8.51
N TRP A 64 5.84 -6.68 8.35
CA TRP A 64 4.85 -7.70 8.71
C TRP A 64 4.50 -7.66 10.20
N VAL A 65 5.50 -7.62 11.07
CA VAL A 65 5.31 -7.52 12.52
C VAL A 65 4.52 -6.24 12.86
N SER A 66 4.77 -5.13 12.15
CA SER A 66 4.08 -3.87 12.40
C SER A 66 2.56 -3.92 12.17
N VAL A 67 2.09 -4.77 11.26
CA VAL A 67 0.66 -4.92 10.93
C VAL A 67 0.01 -6.12 11.61
N ALA A 68 0.78 -7.03 12.20
CA ALA A 68 0.28 -8.30 12.75
C ALA A 68 -0.88 -8.13 13.75
N GLU A 69 -0.82 -7.12 14.63
CA GLU A 69 -1.91 -6.82 15.57
C GLU A 69 -3.17 -6.27 14.89
N VAL A 70 -3.01 -5.50 13.81
CA VAL A 70 -4.14 -5.01 13.01
C VAL A 70 -4.80 -6.17 12.25
N LEU A 71 -3.99 -7.07 11.68
CA LEU A 71 -4.47 -8.23 10.93
C LEU A 71 -5.35 -9.16 11.77
N LYS A 72 -5.06 -9.34 13.06
CA LYS A 72 -5.89 -10.13 13.99
C LYS A 72 -7.31 -9.58 14.17
N ARG A 73 -7.51 -8.28 13.90
CA ARG A 73 -8.81 -7.60 14.01
C ARG A 73 -9.56 -7.55 12.69
N ILE A 74 -8.98 -8.12 11.63
CA ILE A 74 -9.60 -8.21 10.31
C ILE A 74 -10.22 -9.59 10.16
N SER A 75 -11.48 -9.61 9.74
CA SER A 75 -12.24 -10.82 9.46
C SER A 75 -13.02 -10.67 8.16
N SER A 76 -13.66 -11.75 7.70
CA SER A 76 -14.58 -11.73 6.57
C SER A 76 -14.03 -11.02 5.31
N PRO A 77 -12.88 -11.48 4.76
CA PRO A 77 -12.36 -10.89 3.52
C PRO A 77 -13.39 -11.03 2.40
N LYS A 78 -13.77 -9.90 1.79
CA LYS A 78 -14.81 -9.83 0.75
C LYS A 78 -14.22 -9.71 -0.65
N ALA A 79 -13.17 -8.88 -0.77
CA ALA A 79 -12.43 -8.69 -2.01
C ALA A 79 -10.98 -8.33 -1.66
N ILE A 80 -10.00 -8.95 -2.32
CA ILE A 80 -8.57 -8.74 -2.08
C ILE A 80 -7.89 -8.51 -3.44
N GLU A 81 -7.07 -7.47 -3.56
CA GLU A 81 -6.31 -7.11 -4.77
C GLU A 81 -7.20 -7.14 -6.03
N SER A 82 -8.32 -6.43 -5.94
CA SER A 82 -9.43 -6.52 -6.89
C SER A 82 -9.56 -5.26 -7.73
N ASN A 83 -9.90 -5.45 -9.01
CA ASN A 83 -10.14 -4.35 -9.94
C ASN A 83 -11.44 -3.64 -9.58
N VAL A 84 -11.48 -2.34 -9.84
CA VAL A 84 -12.68 -1.52 -9.69
C VAL A 84 -12.76 -0.49 -10.82
N VAL A 85 -13.97 -0.17 -11.28
CA VAL A 85 -14.20 0.85 -12.30
C VAL A 85 -15.25 1.84 -11.81
N HIS A 86 -14.99 3.14 -12.02
CA HIS A 86 -16.04 4.15 -11.91
C HIS A 86 -16.54 4.51 -13.33
N PRO A 87 -17.69 3.99 -13.77
CA PRO A 87 -18.11 4.11 -15.17
C PRO A 87 -18.51 5.53 -15.57
N VAL A 88 -18.98 6.36 -14.65
CA VAL A 88 -19.35 7.77 -14.91
C VAL A 88 -18.11 8.67 -14.95
N LEU A 89 -17.25 8.59 -13.93
CA LEU A 89 -16.04 9.42 -13.82
C LEU A 89 -14.83 8.88 -14.62
N LYS A 90 -14.99 7.73 -15.28
CA LYS A 90 -14.05 7.16 -16.25
C LYS A 90 -12.64 6.91 -15.70
N TYR A 91 -12.56 6.38 -14.49
CA TYR A 91 -11.30 5.88 -13.93
C TYR A 91 -11.45 4.44 -13.44
N ARG A 92 -10.31 3.76 -13.29
CA ARG A 92 -10.23 2.39 -12.77
C ARG A 92 -9.01 2.25 -11.87
N GLY A 93 -8.97 1.22 -11.06
CA GLY A 93 -7.80 0.90 -10.25
C GLY A 93 -7.88 -0.49 -9.64
N ILE A 94 -6.91 -0.79 -8.79
CA ILE A 94 -6.84 -2.02 -8.00
C ILE A 94 -6.70 -1.59 -6.56
N PHE A 95 -7.69 -1.93 -5.73
CA PHE A 95 -7.63 -1.67 -4.29
C PHE A 95 -7.10 -2.88 -3.55
N ASP A 96 -6.49 -2.66 -2.39
CA ASP A 96 -5.82 -3.73 -1.67
C ASP A 96 -6.81 -4.72 -1.03
N ALA A 97 -7.78 -4.25 -0.22
CA ALA A 97 -8.74 -5.14 0.41
C ALA A 97 -10.06 -4.47 0.81
N ILE A 98 -11.14 -5.25 0.77
CA ILE A 98 -12.39 -5.00 1.51
C ILE A 98 -12.58 -6.17 2.47
N ALA A 99 -12.66 -5.88 3.76
CA ALA A 99 -12.85 -6.86 4.82
C ALA A 99 -13.55 -6.19 6.01
N ASP A 100 -13.94 -6.97 7.02
CA ASP A 100 -14.42 -6.39 8.27
C ASP A 100 -13.22 -6.06 9.16
N TYR A 101 -13.08 -4.80 9.55
CA TYR A 101 -12.14 -4.38 10.59
C TYR A 101 -12.94 -4.04 11.84
N GLU A 102 -12.70 -4.78 12.93
CA GLU A 102 -13.49 -4.64 14.17
C GLU A 102 -15.01 -4.71 13.87
N GLU A 103 -15.42 -5.75 13.14
CA GLU A 103 -16.82 -6.05 12.76
C GLU A 103 -17.48 -5.03 11.81
N LYS A 104 -16.71 -4.10 11.23
CA LYS A 104 -17.22 -3.09 10.31
C LYS A 104 -16.67 -3.28 8.90
N PRO A 105 -17.54 -3.35 7.86
CA PRO A 105 -17.10 -3.38 6.47
C PRO A 105 -16.22 -2.18 6.15
N THR A 106 -14.97 -2.45 5.78
CA THR A 106 -13.92 -1.45 5.64
C THR A 106 -13.14 -1.70 4.35
N LEU A 107 -12.97 -0.63 3.56
CA LEU A 107 -11.99 -0.58 2.48
C LEU A 107 -10.62 -0.23 3.09
N ILE A 108 -9.63 -1.08 2.84
CA ILE A 108 -8.32 -1.04 3.47
C ILE A 108 -7.26 -0.81 2.39
N GLU A 109 -6.33 0.08 2.68
CA GLU A 109 -5.13 0.34 1.87
C GLU A 109 -3.89 0.18 2.76
N TRP A 110 -2.98 -0.69 2.36
CA TRP A 110 -1.74 -1.00 3.05
C TRP A 110 -0.60 -0.14 2.51
N LYS A 111 0.26 0.36 3.40
CA LYS A 111 1.42 1.17 3.01
C LYS A 111 2.63 0.84 3.85
N LYS A 112 3.75 0.57 3.19
CA LYS A 112 5.07 0.59 3.82
C LYS A 112 5.57 2.04 3.90
N SER A 113 6.16 2.41 5.03
CA SER A 113 6.85 3.70 5.19
C SER A 113 8.09 3.52 6.06
N ASP A 114 9.23 4.05 5.60
CA ASP A 114 10.47 4.02 6.38
C ASP A 114 10.48 5.09 7.48
N LYS A 115 9.62 6.11 7.35
CA LYS A 115 9.45 7.17 8.34
C LYS A 115 8.10 7.02 9.04
N PRO A 116 8.01 7.17 10.37
CA PRO A 116 6.74 7.14 11.08
C PRO A 116 5.76 8.18 10.53
N ARG A 117 4.53 7.77 10.23
CA ARG A 117 3.43 8.65 9.80
C ARG A 117 2.36 8.66 10.90
N LYS A 118 2.45 9.62 11.82
CA LYS A 118 1.56 9.70 13.00
C LYS A 118 0.23 10.40 12.72
N ALA A 119 0.09 11.07 11.57
CA ALA A 119 -1.10 11.80 11.18
C ALA A 119 -1.48 11.45 9.74
N ILE A 120 -2.78 11.47 9.44
CA ILE A 120 -3.31 11.23 8.09
C ILE A 120 -2.77 12.27 7.10
N SER A 121 -2.61 13.53 7.50
CA SER A 121 -2.01 14.58 6.65
C SER A 121 -0.55 14.28 6.26
N ALA A 122 0.14 13.40 6.99
CA ALA A 122 1.50 12.99 6.67
C ALA A 122 1.57 11.85 5.64
N THR A 123 0.44 11.32 5.16
CA THR A 123 0.36 10.22 4.19
C THR A 123 0.17 10.70 2.75
N TYR A 124 0.31 12.00 2.48
CA TYR A 124 0.22 12.61 1.16
C TYR A 124 -1.12 12.28 0.47
N ASP A 125 -1.07 11.72 -0.74
CA ASP A 125 -2.24 11.42 -1.56
C ASP A 125 -2.95 10.10 -1.16
N ASN A 126 -2.46 9.37 -0.16
CA ASN A 126 -3.08 8.10 0.26
C ASN A 126 -4.59 8.23 0.62
N PRO A 127 -5.06 9.27 1.32
CA PRO A 127 -6.49 9.43 1.60
C PRO A 127 -7.30 9.71 0.33
N VAL A 128 -6.72 10.42 -0.64
CA VAL A 128 -7.35 10.70 -1.94
C VAL A 128 -7.46 9.41 -2.76
N GLN A 129 -6.41 8.58 -2.75
CA GLN A 129 -6.42 7.26 -3.37
C GLN A 129 -7.53 6.38 -2.77
N LEU A 130 -7.62 6.31 -1.44
CA LEU A 130 -8.65 5.52 -0.75
C LEU A 130 -10.06 6.03 -1.08
N ALA A 131 -10.28 7.34 -1.08
CA ALA A 131 -11.55 7.95 -1.48
C ALA A 131 -11.92 7.67 -2.94
N ALA A 132 -10.95 7.66 -3.85
CA ALA A 132 -11.16 7.31 -5.25
C ALA A 132 -11.59 5.84 -5.40
N TYR A 133 -10.94 4.92 -4.70
CA TYR A 133 -11.35 3.52 -4.68
C TYR A 133 -12.73 3.34 -4.06
N PHE A 134 -13.02 3.99 -2.94
CA PHE A 134 -14.35 3.95 -2.32
C PHE A 134 -15.44 4.44 -3.29
N GLY A 135 -15.21 5.59 -3.94
CA GLY A 135 -16.14 6.12 -4.94
C GLY A 135 -16.36 5.17 -6.12
N ALA A 136 -15.30 4.50 -6.58
CA ALA A 136 -15.42 3.50 -7.64
C ALA A 136 -16.20 2.27 -7.16
N VAL A 137 -15.88 1.72 -5.98
CA VAL A 137 -16.56 0.55 -5.41
C VAL A 137 -18.06 0.78 -5.25
N CYS A 138 -18.47 1.99 -4.83
CA CYS A 138 -19.88 2.34 -4.70
C CYS A 138 -20.62 2.52 -6.03
N ASN A 139 -19.90 2.57 -7.16
CA ASN A 139 -20.44 2.79 -8.51
C ASN A 139 -20.03 1.69 -9.50
N ASP A 140 -19.41 0.62 -9.01
CA ASP A 140 -19.00 -0.53 -9.81
C ASP A 140 -20.26 -1.37 -10.08
N LEU A 141 -20.62 -1.49 -11.36
CA LEU A 141 -21.85 -2.14 -11.85
C LEU A 141 -21.60 -3.61 -12.20
#